data_AF-A0A8H4W9P3-F1
#
_entry.id   AF-A0A8H4W9P3-F1
#
_cell.length_a   1.000
_cell.length_b   1.000
_cell.length_c   1.000
_cell.angle_alpha   90.00
_cell.angle_beta   90.00
_cell.angle_gamma   90.00
#
_symmetry.space_group_name_H-M   'P 1'
#
loop_
_entity.id
_entity.type
_entity.pdbx_description
1 polymer ?
#
loop_
_entity_poly.entity_id
_entity_poly.type
_entity_poly.pdbx_seq_one_letter_code
_entity_poly.pdbx_strand_id
1 'polypeptide(L)' 'MQLSFLLQATLALVVSSAWAQDAAVTADNTPTCLRICRDDPVECQAGWVSAQIAAEGEEEACWTCCSE' A
#
# COMPACT_ATOMS: atom_id res chain seq x y z
N MET A 1 23.22 -30.62 -22.80
CA MET A 1 21.87 -29.98 -22.82
C MET A 1 21.34 -29.76 -21.39
N GLN A 2 22.16 -29.30 -20.43
CA GLN A 2 21.70 -29.04 -19.04
C GLN A 2 22.09 -27.64 -18.52
N LEU A 3 23.07 -26.98 -19.16
CA LEU A 3 23.47 -25.61 -18.87
C LEU A 3 22.40 -24.57 -19.28
N SER A 4 21.61 -24.85 -20.32
CA SER A 4 20.59 -23.93 -20.84
C SER A 4 19.39 -23.78 -19.90
N PHE A 5 19.07 -24.81 -19.12
CA PHE A 5 17.96 -24.78 -18.16
C PHE A 5 18.26 -23.88 -16.95
N LEU A 6 19.51 -23.83 -16.51
CA LEU A 6 19.91 -23.03 -15.35
C LEU A 6 19.87 -21.52 -15.66
N LEU A 7 20.16 -21.11 -16.90
CA LEU A 7 20.08 -19.73 -17.36
C LEU A 7 18.65 -19.16 -17.39
N GLN A 8 17.65 -20.01 -17.65
CA GLN A 8 16.25 -19.58 -17.69
C GLN A 8 15.68 -19.38 -16.28
N ALA A 9 16.10 -20.21 -15.32
CA ALA A 9 15.64 -20.12 -13.93
C ALA A 9 16.11 -18.83 -13.23
N THR A 10 17.31 -18.33 -13.54
CA THR A 10 17.84 -17.09 -12.93
C THR A 10 17.17 -15.83 -13.49
N LEU A 11 16.76 -15.82 -14.77
CA LEU A 11 16.05 -14.69 -15.38
C LEU A 11 14.65 -14.48 -14.77
N ALA A 12 13.96 -15.56 -14.38
CA ALA A 12 12.65 -15.46 -13.75
C ALA A 12 12.70 -14.78 -12.37
N LEU A 13 13.77 -14.99 -11.60
CA LEU A 13 13.92 -14.43 -10.25
C LEU A 13 14.17 -12.91 -10.24
N VAL A 14 14.81 -12.37 -11.29
CA VAL A 14 15.12 -10.93 -11.37
C VAL A 14 13.88 -10.08 -11.69
N VAL A 15 12.92 -10.63 -12.44
CA VAL A 15 11.67 -9.93 -12.76
C VAL A 15 10.80 -9.75 -11.51
N SER A 16 10.78 -10.73 -10.60
CA SER A 16 9.96 -10.67 -9.39
C SER A 16 10.39 -9.61 -8.37
N SER A 17 11.66 -9.19 -8.38
CA SER A 17 12.16 -8.18 -7.44
C SER A 17 11.78 -6.74 -7.81
N ALA A 18 11.37 -6.47 -9.06
CA ALA A 18 11.07 -5.10 -9.51
C ALA A 18 9.77 -4.56 -8.90
N TRP A 19 8.77 -5.39 -8.62
CA TRP A 19 7.44 -4.95 -8.17
C TRP A 19 7.37 -4.69 -6.67
N ALA A 20 8.42 -5.05 -5.92
CA ALA A 20 8.48 -4.86 -4.47
C ALA A 20 9.07 -3.49 -4.06
N GLN A 21 9.74 -2.78 -4.97
CA GLN A 21 10.46 -1.55 -4.65
C GLN A 21 9.58 -0.29 -4.69
N ASP A 22 8.46 -0.30 -5.41
CA ASP A 22 7.56 0.86 -5.51
C ASP A 22 6.80 1.16 -4.21
N ALA A 23 6.54 0.14 -3.37
CA ALA A 23 5.84 0.33 -2.10
C ALA A 23 6.69 1.03 -1.03
N ALA A 24 8.02 1.05 -1.19
CA ALA A 24 8.94 1.63 -0.20
C ALA A 24 9.30 3.10 -0.48
N VAL A 25 9.13 3.58 -1.72
CA VAL A 25 9.54 4.94 -2.15
C VAL A 25 8.48 6.00 -1.87
N THR A 26 7.22 5.61 -1.64
CA THR A 26 6.11 6.55 -1.35
C THR A 26 5.84 6.77 0.14
N ALA A 27 6.56 6.06 1.02
CA ALA A 27 6.29 6.05 2.46
C ALA A 27 6.70 7.33 3.21
N ASP A 28 7.50 8.21 2.61
CA ASP A 28 8.06 9.37 3.34
C ASP A 28 7.07 10.54 3.56
N ASN A 29 5.91 10.57 2.89
CA ASN A 29 4.94 11.67 3.03
C ASN A 29 3.47 11.24 3.04
N THR A 30 3.18 9.95 3.20
CA THR A 30 1.79 9.49 3.26
C THR A 30 1.34 9.51 4.72
N PRO A 31 0.31 10.29 5.10
CA PRO A 31 -0.16 10.33 6.48
C PRO A 31 -0.57 8.92 6.93
N THR A 32 -0.19 8.56 8.16
CA THR A 32 -0.49 7.22 8.68
C THR A 32 -1.97 7.17 9.04
N CYS A 33 -2.74 6.38 8.30
CA CYS A 33 -4.16 6.20 8.54
C CYS A 33 -4.46 4.94 9.35
N LEU A 34 -5.51 5.01 10.18
CA LEU A 34 -6.07 3.82 10.81
C LEU A 34 -6.67 2.92 9.73
N ARG A 35 -6.53 1.60 9.92
CA ARG A 35 -7.16 0.58 9.05
C ARG A 35 -8.63 0.35 9.38
N ILE A 36 -9.31 1.34 9.95
CA ILE A 36 -10.71 1.24 10.37
C ILE A 36 -11.51 2.13 9.43
N CYS A 37 -12.43 1.51 8.69
CA CYS A 37 -13.39 2.22 7.87
C CYS A 37 -14.69 2.51 8.65
N ARG A 38 -15.28 3.67 8.35
CA ARG A 38 -16.55 4.16 8.86
C ARG A 38 -17.35 4.75 7.70
N ASP A 39 -18.66 4.60 7.74
CA ASP A 39 -19.56 5.12 6.71
C ASP A 39 -19.67 6.66 6.77
N ASP A 40 -19.58 7.22 7.97
CA ASP A 40 -19.71 8.65 8.25
C ASP A 40 -18.41 9.25 8.82
N PRO A 41 -18.21 10.58 8.71
CA PRO A 41 -17.09 11.27 9.33
C PRO A 41 -17.03 11.01 10.84
N VAL A 42 -15.83 10.78 11.36
CA VAL A 42 -15.64 10.45 12.78
C VAL A 42 -14.80 11.47 13.50
N GLU A 43 -15.09 11.68 14.78
CA GLU A 43 -14.23 12.48 15.64
C GLU A 43 -12.97 11.69 15.99
N CYS A 44 -11.81 12.22 15.59
CA CYS A 44 -10.52 11.59 15.81
C CYS A 44 -9.88 12.07 17.11
N GLN A 45 -8.96 11.27 17.63
CA GLN A 45 -8.13 11.69 18.77
C GLN A 45 -7.28 12.92 18.42
N ALA A 46 -6.83 13.67 19.43
CA ALA A 46 -5.99 14.86 19.20
C ALA A 46 -4.74 14.52 18.37
N GLY A 47 -4.44 15.36 17.37
CA GLY A 47 -3.34 15.16 16.41
C GLY A 47 -3.70 14.27 15.22
N TRP A 48 -4.99 13.97 15.03
CA TRP A 48 -5.50 13.17 13.91
C TRP A 48 -6.68 13.88 13.25
N VAL A 49 -6.79 13.69 11.94
CA VAL A 49 -7.84 14.27 11.09
C VAL A 49 -8.70 13.18 10.48
N SER A 50 -10.01 13.40 10.44
CA SER A 50 -10.95 12.54 9.72
C SER A 50 -10.79 12.79 8.23
N ALA A 51 -10.32 11.77 7.51
CA ALA A 51 -10.11 11.81 6.07
C ALA A 51 -10.91 10.70 5.39
N GLN A 52 -11.37 10.97 4.17
CA GLN A 52 -12.01 9.96 3.34
C GLN A 52 -10.93 9.30 2.48
N ILE A 53 -10.82 7.97 2.59
CA ILE A 53 -9.87 7.16 1.80
C ILE A 53 -10.64 6.20 0.90
N ALA A 54 -10.15 6.01 -0.32
CA ALA A 54 -10.53 4.87 -1.14
C ALA A 54 -9.57 3.73 -0.78
N ALA A 55 -10.06 2.66 -0.17
CA ALA A 55 -9.23 1.48 0.03
C ALA A 55 -8.94 0.86 -1.34
N GLU A 56 -7.66 0.58 -1.64
CA GLU A 56 -7.28 0.01 -2.93
C GLU A 56 -7.99 -1.32 -3.17
N GLY A 57 -8.95 -1.34 -4.09
CA GLY A 57 -9.78 -2.51 -4.40
C GLY A 57 -11.19 -2.49 -3.82
N GLU A 58 -11.57 -1.46 -3.07
CA GLU A 58 -12.95 -1.23 -2.62
C GLU A 58 -13.60 -0.14 -3.48
N GLU A 59 -14.82 -0.38 -3.96
CA GLU A 59 -15.56 0.55 -4.83
C GLU A 59 -16.07 1.78 -4.07
N GLU A 60 -16.08 1.74 -2.74
CA GLU A 60 -16.65 2.77 -1.87
C GLU A 60 -15.57 3.45 -1.02
N ALA A 61 -15.58 4.78 -1.02
CA ALA A 61 -14.68 5.58 -0.20
C ALA A 61 -15.20 5.60 1.25
N CYS A 62 -14.33 5.29 2.22
CA CYS A 62 -14.68 5.20 3.63
C CYS A 62 -14.00 6.32 4.44
N TRP A 63 -14.58 6.70 5.57
CA TRP A 63 -13.95 7.62 6.52
C TRP A 63 -13.03 6.88 7.48
N THR A 64 -11.84 7.45 7.72
CA THR A 64 -10.88 6.97 8.71
C THR A 64 -10.18 8.15 9.37
N CYS A 65 -9.47 7.90 10.47
CA CYS A 65 -8.57 8.88 11.06
C CYS A 65 -7.16 8.69 10.50
N CYS A 66 -6.56 9.78 10.04
CA CYS A 66 -5.15 9.84 9.64
C CYS A 66 -4.38 10.79 10.55
N SER A 67 -3.09 10.52 10.77
CA SER A 67 -2.20 11.48 11.45
C SER A 67 -2.20 12.80 10.69
N GLU A 68 -2.30 13.92 11.40
CA GLU A 68 -2.09 15.26 10.81
C GLU A 68 -0.72 15.39 10.12
#